data_AF-A0A9X3LJF3-F1
#
_entry.id   AF-A0A9X3LJF3-F1
#
_cell.length_a   1.000
_cell.length_b   1.000
_cell.length_c   1.000
_cell.angle_alpha   90.00
_cell.angle_beta   90.00
_cell.angle_gamma   90.00
#
_symmetry.space_group_name_H-M   'P 1'
#
loop_
_entity.id
_entity.type
_entity.pdbx_description
1 polymer ?
#
loop_
_entity_poly.entity_id
_entity_poly.type
_entity_poly.pdbx_seq_one_letter_code
_entity_poly.pdbx_strand_id
1 'polypeptide(L)'
;MKNKIAISLLLLIFLFIAGCSDYQEDFTFTGTVEEILVEGEKLVIKEYDGLDEGRKDGNVYEIPVDNVERYNIGQKLEVTVSSNTDADVWDLDRMKFEIKRVED
;
A
#
# COMPACT_ATOMS: atom_id res chain seq x y z
N MET A 1 -19.00 33.99 31.98
CA MET A 1 -17.70 33.56 31.38
C MET A 1 -17.48 32.04 31.38
N LYS A 2 -18.11 31.25 32.27
CA LYS A 2 -17.93 29.78 32.35
C LYS A 2 -18.37 28.99 31.10
N ASN A 3 -19.44 29.41 30.41
CA ASN A 3 -19.97 28.69 29.24
C ASN A 3 -19.11 28.87 27.96
N LYS A 4 -18.30 29.94 27.87
CA LYS A 4 -17.45 30.18 26.69
C LYS A 4 -16.23 29.25 26.64
N ILE A 5 -15.75 28.82 27.81
CA ILE A 5 -14.60 27.91 27.94
C ILE A 5 -15.01 26.48 27.54
N ALA A 6 -16.21 26.04 27.95
CA ALA A 6 -16.72 24.71 27.61
C ALA A 6 -16.95 24.52 26.10
N ILE A 7 -17.49 25.54 25.41
CA ILE A 7 -17.70 25.50 23.95
C ILE A 7 -16.36 25.48 23.20
N SER A 8 -15.38 26.26 23.67
CA SER A 8 -14.04 26.29 23.08
C SER A 8 -13.30 24.96 23.25
N LEU A 9 -13.51 24.24 24.36
CA LEU A 9 -12.91 22.94 24.59
C LEU A 9 -13.56 21.85 23.72
N LEU A 10 -14.88 21.92 23.54
CA LEU A 10 -15.63 21.00 22.68
C LEU A 10 -15.22 21.13 21.21
N LEU A 11 -15.00 22.36 20.73
CA LEU A 11 -14.50 22.66 19.38
C LEU A 11 -13.07 22.11 19.17
N LEU A 12 -12.24 22.11 20.20
CA LEU A 12 -10.89 21.56 20.14
C LEU A 12 -10.90 20.03 19.98
N ILE A 13 -11.85 19.34 20.61
CA ILE A 13 -11.98 17.88 20.55
C ILE A 13 -12.44 17.41 19.16
N PHE A 14 -13.30 18.16 18.48
CA PHE A 14 -13.70 17.85 17.10
C PHE A 14 -12.56 17.93 16.07
N LEU A 15 -11.53 18.74 16.33
CA LEU A 15 -10.36 18.84 15.44
C LEU A 15 -9.48 17.57 15.48
N PHE A 16 -9.55 16.76 16.53
CA PHE A 16 -8.73 15.54 16.64
C PHE A 16 -9.31 14.32 15.88
N ILE A 17 -10.54 14.38 15.39
CA ILE A 17 -11.23 13.22 14.78
C ILE A 17 -11.14 13.23 13.24
N ALA A 18 -10.76 14.36 12.62
CA ALA A 18 -10.82 14.55 11.17
C ALA A 18 -9.56 14.05 10.40
N GLY A 19 -8.64 13.36 11.06
CA GLY A 19 -7.30 13.08 10.51
C GLY A 19 -6.96 11.60 10.28
N CYS A 20 -7.92 10.68 10.33
CA CYS A 20 -7.66 9.30 9.91
C CYS A 20 -7.77 9.24 8.38
N SER A 21 -6.65 9.08 7.67
CA SER A 21 -6.66 8.71 6.27
C SER A 21 -7.25 7.30 6.16
N ASP A 22 -8.44 7.18 5.58
CA ASP A 22 -9.11 5.90 5.36
C ASP A 22 -8.51 5.26 4.10
N TYR A 23 -7.70 4.21 4.28
CA TYR A 23 -7.14 3.44 3.19
C TYR A 23 -8.13 2.33 2.82
N GLN A 24 -8.50 2.25 1.55
CA GLN A 24 -9.35 1.22 0.99
C GLN A 24 -8.51 0.27 0.14
N GLU A 25 -8.82 -1.02 0.18
CA GLU A 25 -8.17 -2.01 -0.69
C GLU A 25 -8.56 -1.74 -2.14
N ASP A 26 -7.56 -1.58 -3.02
CA ASP A 26 -7.77 -1.44 -4.46
C ASP A 26 -7.77 -2.82 -5.11
N PHE A 27 -6.67 -3.56 -4.98
CA PHE A 27 -6.53 -4.90 -5.54
C PHE A 27 -5.44 -5.70 -4.84
N THR A 28 -5.52 -7.02 -5.00
CA THR A 28 -4.51 -7.99 -4.57
C THR A 28 -3.97 -8.74 -5.78
N PHE A 29 -2.67 -9.06 -5.77
CA PHE A 29 -2.04 -9.86 -6.82
C PHE A 29 -0.93 -10.76 -6.27
N THR A 30 -0.65 -11.84 -7.00
CA THR A 30 0.49 -12.70 -6.76
C THR A 30 1.58 -12.45 -7.79
N GLY A 31 2.83 -12.45 -7.35
CA GLY A 31 3.96 -12.20 -8.24
C GLY A 31 5.26 -12.79 -7.74
N THR A 32 6.25 -12.78 -8.62
CA THR A 32 7.62 -13.26 -8.34
C THR A 32 8.56 -12.07 -8.28
N VAL A 33 9.45 -12.05 -7.26
CA VAL A 33 10.51 -11.04 -7.15
C VAL A 33 11.55 -11.30 -8.25
N GLU A 34 11.65 -10.39 -9.21
CA GLU A 34 12.61 -10.48 -10.32
C GLU A 34 13.91 -9.72 -10.00
N GLU A 35 13.80 -8.59 -9.30
CA GLU A 35 14.94 -7.73 -8.96
C GLU A 35 14.74 -7.07 -7.59
N ILE A 36 15.85 -6.79 -6.91
CA ILE A 36 15.90 -6.07 -5.63
C ILE A 36 16.73 -4.81 -5.80
N LEU A 37 16.10 -3.65 -5.62
CA LEU A 37 16.72 -2.33 -5.76
C LEU A 37 17.11 -1.80 -4.37
N VAL A 38 18.38 -1.96 -4.01
CA VAL A 38 18.88 -1.64 -2.65
C VAL A 38 18.85 -0.13 -2.36
N GLU A 39 19.26 0.72 -3.30
CA GLU A 39 19.33 2.17 -3.07
C GLU A 39 17.97 2.84 -2.86
N GLY A 40 16.88 2.21 -3.33
CA GLY A 40 15.51 2.71 -3.18
C GLY A 40 14.64 1.88 -2.25
N GLU A 41 15.18 0.82 -1.65
CA GLU A 41 14.44 -0.17 -0.86
C GLU A 41 13.17 -0.68 -1.56
N LYS A 42 13.30 -1.11 -2.82
CA LYS A 42 12.18 -1.59 -3.64
C LYS A 42 12.39 -3.02 -4.14
N LEU A 43 11.27 -3.71 -4.35
CA LEU A 43 11.20 -4.98 -5.05
C LEU A 43 10.57 -4.76 -6.42
N VAL A 44 11.18 -5.32 -7.47
CA VAL A 44 10.55 -5.44 -8.79
C VAL A 44 9.83 -6.78 -8.82
N ILE A 45 8.50 -6.75 -8.89
CA ILE A 45 7.65 -7.94 -8.82
C ILE A 45 6.90 -8.10 -10.14
N LYS A 46 7.09 -9.26 -10.78
CA LYS A 46 6.31 -9.66 -11.96
C LYS A 46 5.08 -10.43 -11.51
N GLU A 47 3.91 -9.86 -11.76
CA GLU A 47 2.63 -10.53 -11.55
C GLU A 47 2.50 -11.77 -12.45
N TYR A 48 1.88 -12.80 -11.89
CA TYR A 48 1.42 -13.99 -12.62
C TYR A 48 -0.02 -14.31 -12.21
N ASP A 49 -0.71 -15.09 -13.05
CA ASP A 49 -2.11 -15.51 -12.86
C ASP A 49 -3.10 -14.33 -12.65
N GLY A 50 -2.83 -13.19 -13.29
CA GLY A 50 -3.72 -12.02 -13.26
C GLY A 50 -5.12 -12.37 -13.78
N LEU A 51 -6.15 -12.07 -12.99
CA LEU A 51 -7.53 -12.47 -13.27
C LEU A 51 -8.22 -11.56 -14.33
N ASP A 52 -7.81 -10.30 -14.41
CA ASP A 52 -8.40 -9.30 -15.30
C ASP A 52 -7.76 -9.32 -16.70
N GLU A 53 -8.52 -8.99 -17.75
CA GLU A 53 -8.03 -9.05 -19.13
C GLU A 53 -6.76 -8.22 -19.37
N GLY A 54 -6.63 -7.06 -18.71
CA GLY A 54 -5.44 -6.21 -18.79
C GLY A 54 -4.24 -6.71 -18.00
N ARG A 55 -4.37 -7.80 -17.24
CA ARG A 55 -3.36 -8.33 -16.31
C ARG A 55 -2.94 -9.76 -16.62
N LYS A 56 -3.58 -10.41 -17.59
CA LYS A 56 -3.29 -11.80 -18.00
C LYS A 56 -1.83 -12.02 -18.41
N ASP A 57 -1.20 -11.01 -19.03
CA ASP A 57 0.21 -11.07 -19.44
C ASP A 57 1.19 -10.76 -18.29
N GLY A 58 0.65 -10.44 -17.11
CA GLY A 58 1.37 -10.06 -15.90
C GLY A 58 1.91 -8.64 -15.97
N ASN A 59 1.56 -7.78 -15.02
CA ASN A 59 2.19 -6.48 -14.89
C ASN A 59 3.51 -6.58 -14.10
N VAL A 60 4.37 -5.57 -14.23
CA VAL A 60 5.58 -5.43 -13.42
C VAL A 60 5.39 -4.24 -12.50
N TYR A 61 5.59 -4.44 -11.21
CA TYR A 61 5.41 -3.43 -10.19
C TYR A 61 6.71 -3.18 -9.43
N GLU A 62 6.98 -1.91 -9.12
CA GLU A 62 7.98 -1.51 -8.14
C GLU A 62 7.30 -1.30 -6.79
N ILE A 63 7.53 -2.20 -5.84
CA ILE A 63 6.93 -2.16 -4.51
C ILE A 63 7.96 -1.70 -3.48
N PRO A 64 7.77 -0.54 -2.82
CA PRO A 64 8.65 -0.12 -1.73
C PRO A 64 8.47 -1.03 -0.50
N VAL A 65 9.57 -1.31 0.20
CA VAL A 65 9.58 -2.16 1.40
C VAL A 65 10.49 -1.58 2.47
N ASP A 66 10.18 -1.83 3.74
CA ASP A 66 10.99 -1.32 4.87
C ASP A 66 12.39 -1.97 4.96
N ASN A 67 12.57 -3.17 4.41
CA ASN A 67 13.85 -3.87 4.43
C ASN A 67 13.90 -4.95 3.34
N VAL A 68 14.75 -4.71 2.33
CA VAL A 68 14.94 -5.61 1.19
C VAL A 68 15.62 -6.94 1.54
N GLU A 69 16.39 -7.03 2.62
CA GLU A 69 17.09 -8.26 3.04
C GLU A 69 16.15 -9.39 3.47
N ARG A 70 14.87 -9.08 3.69
CA ARG A 70 13.83 -10.08 4.02
C ARG A 70 13.34 -10.87 2.80
N TYR A 71 13.80 -10.50 1.61
CA TYR A 71 13.30 -11.03 0.34
C TYR A 71 14.43 -11.60 -0.50
N ASN A 72 14.09 -12.54 -1.39
CA ASN A 72 15.03 -13.14 -2.33
C ASN A 72 14.45 -13.09 -3.74
N ILE A 73 15.32 -12.98 -4.74
CA ILE A 73 14.94 -13.15 -6.15
C ILE A 73 14.34 -14.57 -6.35
N GLY A 74 13.29 -14.66 -7.14
CA GLY A 74 12.50 -15.87 -7.37
C GLY A 74 11.45 -16.16 -6.30
N GLN A 75 11.41 -15.39 -5.22
CA GLN A 75 10.41 -15.57 -4.17
C GLN A 75 9.01 -15.16 -4.67
N LYS A 76 8.01 -16.01 -4.37
CA LYS A 76 6.60 -15.71 -4.64
C LYS A 76 5.98 -14.95 -3.47
N LEU A 77 5.28 -13.88 -3.80
CA LEU A 77 4.63 -12.98 -2.85
C LEU A 77 3.19 -12.72 -3.27
N GLU A 78 2.32 -12.57 -2.29
CA GLU A 78 1.01 -11.96 -2.45
C GLU A 78 1.10 -10.52 -1.95
N VAL A 79 0.66 -9.57 -2.76
CA VAL A 79 0.71 -8.14 -2.47
C VAL A 79 -0.68 -7.56 -2.56
N THR A 80 -1.15 -6.99 -1.45
CA THR A 80 -2.38 -6.22 -1.38
C THR A 80 -2.04 -4.74 -1.44
N VAL A 81 -2.59 -4.06 -2.43
CA VAL A 81 -2.45 -2.61 -2.63
C VAL A 81 -3.69 -1.93 -2.08
N SER A 82 -3.48 -0.91 -1.25
CA SER A 82 -4.55 -0.06 -0.71
C SER A 82 -4.22 1.40 -0.94
N SER A 83 -5.22 2.22 -1.19
CA SER A 83 -5.09 3.65 -1.47
C SER A 83 -6.03 4.47 -0.59
N ASN A 84 -5.66 5.70 -0.27
CA ASN A 84 -6.55 6.68 0.37
C ASN A 84 -7.06 7.75 -0.60
N THR A 85 -6.99 7.47 -1.91
CA THR A 85 -7.45 8.36 -2.98
C THR A 85 -8.22 7.58 -4.04
N ASP A 86 -9.32 8.16 -4.55
CA ASP A 86 -10.13 7.58 -5.62
C ASP A 86 -9.50 7.73 -7.03
N ALA A 87 -8.26 8.23 -7.09
CA ALA A 87 -7.57 8.46 -8.34
C ALA A 87 -6.87 7.18 -8.76
N ASP A 88 -7.17 6.67 -9.95
CA ASP A 88 -6.51 5.52 -10.56
C ASP A 88 -5.11 5.92 -11.07
N VAL A 89 -4.20 6.19 -10.13
CA VAL A 89 -2.82 6.62 -10.37
C VAL A 89 -1.89 5.89 -9.41
N TRP A 90 -0.72 5.48 -9.90
CA TRP A 90 0.32 4.88 -9.08
C TRP A 90 1.06 5.95 -8.25
N ASP A 91 0.47 6.32 -7.11
CA ASP A 91 0.99 7.36 -6.20
C ASP A 91 1.45 6.73 -4.87
N LEU A 92 2.76 6.51 -4.75
CA LEU A 92 3.37 5.86 -3.59
C LEU A 92 3.12 6.60 -2.26
N ASP A 93 2.87 7.92 -2.29
CA ASP A 93 2.60 8.70 -1.08
C ASP A 93 1.19 8.46 -0.51
N ARG A 94 0.30 7.92 -1.35
CA ARG A 94 -1.11 7.65 -1.03
C ARG A 94 -1.44 6.16 -1.05
N MET A 95 -0.46 5.32 -1.35
CA MET A 95 -0.59 3.88 -1.39
C MET A 95 0.05 3.20 -0.17
N LYS A 96 -0.50 2.04 0.16
CA LYS A 96 0.00 1.14 1.19
C LYS A 96 0.08 -0.26 0.61
N PHE A 97 1.15 -0.97 0.95
CA PHE A 97 1.42 -2.31 0.46
C PHE A 97 1.48 -3.27 1.64
N GLU A 98 0.63 -4.29 1.63
CA GLU A 98 0.73 -5.44 2.54
C GLU A 98 1.30 -6.63 1.76
N ILE A 99 2.41 -7.19 2.25
CA ILE A 99 3.16 -8.23 1.53
C ILE A 99 3.16 -9.50 2.37
N LYS A 100 2.67 -10.59 1.78
CA LYS A 100 2.67 -11.94 2.37
C LYS A 100 3.50 -12.87 1.51
N ARG A 101 4.14 -13.84 2.16
CA ARG A 101 4.80 -14.94 1.44
C ARG A 101 3.74 -15.95 1.06
N VAL A 102 3.78 -16.39 -0.19
CA VAL A 102 3.01 -17.58 -0.60
C VAL A 102 3.83 -18.77 -0.13
N GLU A 103 3.30 -19.52 0.84
CA GLU A 103 3.90 -20.81 1.22
C GLU A 103 3.66 -21.82 0.09
N ASP A 104 4.69 -22.58 -0.28
CA ASP A 104 4.61 -23.66 -1.27
C ASP A 104 3.81 -24.87 -0.76
#